data_AF-A0A5E7NB54-F1
#
_entry.id   AF-A0A5E7NB54-F1
#
_cell.length_a   1.000
_cell.length_b   1.000
_cell.length_c   1.000
_cell.angle_alpha   90.00
_cell.angle_beta   90.00
_cell.angle_gamma   90.00
#
_symmetry.space_group_name_H-M   'P 1'
#
loop_
_entity.id
_entity.type
_entity.pdbx_description
1 polymer ?
#
loop_
_entity_poly.entity_id
_entity_poly.type
_entity_poly.pdbx_seq_one_letter_code
_entity_poly.pdbx_strand_id
1 'polypeptide(L)'
;MNVAAADLLPIELIRKHLRVDYEDEDDLIILYAESALAWALWYCDNPKLVNAEDFPASFKAALLLLIAHSYSNREAVTLGSSGADITILPLAVESLLWSSRNFRGPPDPVLPEPQP
;
A
#
# COMPACT_ATOMS: atom_id res chain seq x y z
N MET A 1 14.79 3.12 -5.38
CA MET A 1 13.69 3.31 -4.42
C MET A 1 14.24 3.01 -3.04
N ASN A 2 14.12 3.93 -2.09
CA ASN A 2 14.81 3.86 -0.79
C ASN A 2 13.87 4.16 0.39
N VAL A 3 12.56 3.97 0.23
CA VAL A 3 11.55 4.16 1.29
C VAL A 3 11.08 2.78 1.73
N ALA A 4 11.29 2.44 3.01
CA ALA A 4 10.74 1.24 3.61
C ALA A 4 9.33 1.50 4.15
N ALA A 5 8.52 0.46 4.29
CA ALA A 5 7.19 0.60 4.89
C ALA A 5 7.27 1.10 6.34
N ALA A 6 8.32 0.70 7.07
CA ALA A 6 8.61 1.13 8.43
C ALA A 6 8.82 2.65 8.56
N ASP A 7 9.33 3.32 7.52
CA ASP A 7 9.53 4.78 7.51
C ASP A 7 8.20 5.53 7.40
N LEU A 8 7.20 4.92 6.76
CA LEU A 8 5.88 5.51 6.54
C LEU A 8 4.92 5.21 7.70
N LEU A 9 5.02 3.98 8.21
CA LEU A 9 4.14 3.38 9.21
C LEU A 9 4.98 2.63 10.23
N PRO A 10 5.31 3.24 11.39
CA PRO A 10 5.99 2.55 12.46
C PRO A 10 5.21 1.31 12.92
N ILE A 11 5.90 0.25 13.30
CA ILE A 11 5.28 -1.03 13.70
C ILE A 11 4.21 -0.85 14.78
N GLU A 12 4.45 0.02 15.77
CA GLU A 12 3.49 0.37 16.82
C GLU A 12 2.14 0.89 16.28
N LEU A 13 2.17 1.69 15.20
CA LEU A 13 0.97 2.21 14.56
C LEU A 13 0.20 1.10 13.83
N ILE A 14 0.92 0.20 13.18
CA ILE A 14 0.33 -0.95 12.48
C ILE A 14 -0.28 -1.90 13.50
N ARG A 15 0.44 -2.24 14.57
CA ARG A 15 -0.04 -3.09 15.67
C ARG A 15 -1.31 -2.53 16.30
N LYS A 16 -1.33 -1.21 16.56
CA LYS A 16 -2.52 -0.49 17.03
C LYS A 16 -3.70 -0.56 16.05
N HIS A 17 -3.44 -0.51 14.75
CA HIS A 17 -4.48 -0.68 13.73
C HIS A 17 -5.05 -2.11 13.71
N LEU A 18 -4.18 -3.11 13.83
CA LEU A 18 -4.53 -4.53 13.86
C LEU A 18 -5.13 -4.99 15.18
N ARG A 19 -5.02 -4.18 16.24
CA ARG A 19 -5.41 -4.52 17.63
C ARG A 19 -4.62 -5.73 18.17
N VAL A 20 -3.32 -5.73 17.89
CA VAL A 20 -2.38 -6.74 18.38
C VAL A 20 -1.57 -6.12 19.53
N ASP A 21 -1.54 -6.79 20.68
CA ASP A 21 -0.92 -6.29 21.93
C ASP A 21 0.45 -6.95 22.23
N TYR A 22 0.92 -7.84 21.35
CA TYR A 22 2.15 -8.63 21.51
C TYR A 22 3.06 -8.49 20.28
N GLU A 23 4.35 -8.74 20.46
CA GLU A 23 5.39 -8.46 19.44
C GLU A 23 5.80 -9.70 18.61
N ASP A 24 5.33 -10.90 18.99
CA ASP A 24 5.75 -12.19 18.39
C ASP A 24 5.46 -12.30 16.88
N GLU A 25 4.56 -11.46 16.35
CA GLU A 25 4.16 -11.44 14.94
C GLU A 25 4.71 -10.24 14.16
N ASP A 26 5.56 -9.41 14.77
CA ASP A 26 6.07 -8.19 14.14
C ASP A 26 6.80 -8.48 12.82
N ASP A 27 7.57 -9.57 12.73
CA ASP A 27 8.23 -9.99 11.48
C ASP A 27 7.24 -10.25 10.33
N LEU A 28 6.11 -10.89 10.64
CA LEU A 28 5.04 -11.18 9.67
C LEU A 28 4.31 -9.89 9.27
N ILE A 29 4.04 -9.01 10.24
CA ILE A 29 3.37 -7.73 10.00
C ILE A 29 4.24 -6.84 9.12
N ILE A 30 5.55 -6.81 9.34
CA ILE A 30 6.52 -6.09 8.51
C ILE A 30 6.51 -6.63 7.07
N LEU A 31 6.48 -7.95 6.89
CA LEU A 31 6.38 -8.57 5.56
C LEU A 31 5.12 -8.11 4.81
N TYR A 32 3.96 -8.04 5.49
CA TYR A 32 2.74 -7.53 4.88
C TYR A 32 2.79 -6.03 4.61
N ALA A 33 3.48 -5.26 5.43
CA ALA A 33 3.68 -3.83 5.21
C ALA A 33 4.52 -3.56 3.95
N GLU A 34 5.60 -4.31 3.76
CA GLU A 34 6.45 -4.21 2.57
C GLU A 34 5.71 -4.65 1.29
N SER A 35 4.93 -5.73 1.36
CA SER A 35 4.13 -6.19 0.22
C SER A 35 3.02 -5.18 -0.16
N ALA A 36 2.34 -4.61 0.83
CA ALA A 36 1.36 -3.55 0.63
C ALA A 36 1.98 -2.29 0.02
N LEU A 37 3.17 -1.89 0.48
CA LEU A 37 3.89 -0.74 -0.07
C LEU A 37 4.28 -0.97 -1.53
N ALA A 38 4.86 -2.13 -1.84
CA ALA A 38 5.26 -2.48 -3.20
C ALA A 38 4.07 -2.44 -4.16
N TRP A 39 2.91 -2.98 -3.74
CA TRP A 39 1.69 -2.93 -4.54
C TRP A 39 1.16 -1.51 -4.72
N ALA A 40 1.09 -0.71 -3.66
CA ALA A 40 0.57 0.65 -3.72
C ALA A 40 1.45 1.58 -4.58
N LEU A 41 2.78 1.40 -4.53
CA LEU A 41 3.72 2.12 -5.38
C LEU A 41 3.54 1.75 -6.86
N TRP A 42 3.45 0.46 -7.18
CA TRP A 42 3.16 0.00 -8.53
C TRP A 42 1.81 0.51 -9.04
N TYR A 43 0.77 0.50 -8.21
CA TYR A 43 -0.56 0.98 -8.57
C TYR A 43 -0.58 2.49 -8.86
N CYS A 44 0.15 3.27 -8.06
CA CYS A 44 0.20 4.73 -8.24
C CYS A 44 1.14 5.16 -9.38
N ASP A 45 2.19 4.40 -9.66
CA ASP A 45 3.20 4.67 -10.71
C ASP A 45 3.70 6.13 -10.72
N ASN A 46 3.91 6.69 -9.52
CA ASN A 46 4.18 8.11 -9.35
C ASN A 46 5.65 8.36 -8.98
N PRO A 47 6.46 8.96 -9.89
CA PRO A 47 7.87 9.21 -9.65
C PRO A 47 8.13 10.28 -8.58
N LYS A 48 7.09 10.99 -8.10
CA LYS A 48 7.21 11.99 -7.02
C LYS A 48 7.23 11.37 -5.63
N LEU A 49 6.83 10.10 -5.48
CA LEU A 49 6.82 9.40 -4.19
C LEU A 49 8.23 8.88 -3.87
N VAL A 50 9.12 9.80 -3.47
CA VAL A 50 10.54 9.49 -3.23
C VAL A 50 10.91 9.54 -1.77
N ASN A 51 10.35 10.48 -1.00
CA ASN A 51 10.63 10.66 0.42
C ASN A 51 9.39 10.34 1.26
N ALA A 52 9.59 10.00 2.53
CA ALA A 52 8.49 9.67 3.45
C ALA A 52 7.47 10.81 3.64
N GLU A 53 7.89 12.06 3.43
CA GLU A 53 7.04 13.26 3.52
C GLU A 53 6.12 13.45 2.31
N ASP A 54 6.46 12.86 1.16
CA ASP A 54 5.68 12.97 -0.07
C ASP A 54 4.38 12.14 -0.02
N PHE A 55 4.24 11.27 0.99
CA PHE A 55 3.11 10.36 1.13
C PHE A 55 1.96 11.01 1.92
N PRO A 56 0.80 11.27 1.27
CA PRO A 56 -0.35 11.84 1.97
C PRO A 56 -0.96 10.84 2.96
N ALA A 57 -1.73 11.38 3.92
CA ALA A 57 -2.43 10.56 4.91
C ALA A 57 -3.38 9.53 4.27
N SER A 58 -3.98 9.83 3.11
CA SER A 58 -4.82 8.89 2.36
C SER A 58 -4.03 7.66 1.90
N PHE A 59 -2.79 7.83 1.46
CA PHE A 59 -1.91 6.73 1.07
C PHE A 59 -1.56 5.84 2.26
N LYS A 60 -1.20 6.47 3.40
CA LYS A 60 -0.92 5.76 4.66
C LYS A 60 -2.13 4.96 5.14
N ALA A 61 -3.33 5.52 5.04
CA ALA A 61 -4.58 4.81 5.38
C ALA A 61 -4.85 3.63 4.42
N ALA A 62 -4.58 3.78 3.12
CA ALA A 62 -4.72 2.70 2.15
C ALA A 62 -3.78 1.52 2.46
N LEU A 63 -2.53 1.80 2.84
CA LEU A 63 -1.57 0.78 3.28
C LEU A 63 -2.08 0.02 4.51
N LEU A 64 -2.60 0.72 5.53
CA LEU A 64 -3.13 0.08 6.74
C LEU A 64 -4.28 -0.89 6.40
N LEU A 65 -5.17 -0.52 5.48
CA LEU A 65 -6.26 -1.40 5.03
C LEU A 65 -5.74 -2.64 4.31
N LEU A 66 -4.71 -2.51 3.45
CA LEU A 66 -4.08 -3.64 2.77
C LEU A 66 -3.40 -4.58 3.75
N ILE A 67 -2.66 -4.03 4.72
CA ILE A 67 -1.97 -4.82 5.76
C ILE A 67 -3.00 -5.58 6.59
N ALA A 68 -4.07 -4.92 7.04
CA ALA A 68 -5.14 -5.56 7.81
C ALA A 68 -5.84 -6.66 7.00
N HIS A 69 -6.04 -6.45 5.71
CA HIS A 69 -6.61 -7.46 4.83
C HIS A 69 -5.71 -8.69 4.72
N SER A 70 -4.42 -8.52 4.41
CA SER A 70 -3.46 -9.63 4.30
C SER A 70 -3.21 -10.36 5.62
N TYR A 71 -3.23 -9.63 6.74
CA TYR A 71 -3.10 -10.23 8.06
C TYR A 71 -4.33 -11.07 8.45
N SER A 72 -5.54 -10.57 8.14
CA SER A 72 -6.79 -11.25 8.49
C SER A 72 -7.14 -12.42 7.55
N ASN A 73 -6.75 -12.32 6.27
CA ASN A 73 -7.08 -13.31 5.25
C ASN A 73 -5.80 -13.97 4.75
N ARG A 74 -5.53 -15.17 5.26
CA ARG A 74 -4.32 -15.96 4.93
C ARG A 74 -4.51 -16.93 3.75
N GLU A 75 -5.66 -16.84 3.09
CA GLU A 75 -6.04 -17.70 1.96
C GLU A 75 -6.42 -16.83 0.76
N ALA A 76 -6.13 -17.33 -0.44
CA ALA A 76 -6.47 -16.62 -1.68
C ALA A 76 -7.99 -16.56 -1.93
N VAL A 77 -8.76 -17.47 -1.33
CA VAL A 77 -10.22 -17.52 -1.44
C VAL A 77 -10.81 -17.91 -0.09
N THR A 78 -11.60 -17.02 0.50
CA THR A 78 -12.39 -17.31 1.71
C THR A 78 -13.86 -17.44 1.33
N LEU A 79 -14.51 -18.53 1.73
CA LEU A 79 -15.96 -18.67 1.61
C LEU A 79 -16.65 -17.73 2.61
N GLY A 80 -17.64 -16.96 2.16
CA GLY A 80 -18.43 -16.09 3.04
C GLY A 80 -19.19 -16.86 4.11
N SER A 81 -19.73 -16.16 5.12
CA SER A 81 -20.42 -16.75 6.28
C SER A 81 -21.63 -17.66 5.95
N SER A 82 -22.09 -17.69 4.69
CA SER A 82 -23.18 -18.54 4.18
C SER A 82 -22.71 -19.65 3.22
N GLY A 83 -21.41 -19.82 2.97
CA GLY A 83 -20.85 -20.89 2.14
C GLY A 83 -21.14 -20.81 0.63
N ALA A 84 -21.94 -19.83 0.18
CA ALA A 84 -22.39 -19.72 -1.22
C ALA A 84 -21.98 -18.43 -1.93
N ASP A 85 -21.56 -17.38 -1.22
CA ASP A 85 -21.28 -16.07 -1.81
C ASP A 85 -19.86 -15.57 -1.49
N ILE A 86 -19.11 -15.25 -2.54
CA ILE A 86 -17.86 -14.49 -2.46
C ILE A 86 -18.26 -13.02 -2.29
N THR A 87 -18.32 -12.53 -1.04
CA THR A 87 -18.65 -11.13 -0.78
C THR A 87 -17.38 -10.29 -0.90
N ILE A 88 -17.25 -9.56 -2.01
CA ILE A 88 -16.20 -8.57 -2.20
C ILE A 88 -16.61 -7.31 -1.41
N LEU A 89 -15.95 -7.09 -0.28
CA LEU A 89 -16.11 -5.81 0.44
C LEU A 89 -15.38 -4.72 -0.34
N PRO A 90 -16.02 -3.56 -0.60
CA PRO A 90 -15.33 -2.43 -1.21
C PRO A 90 -14.28 -1.89 -0.24
N LEU A 91 -13.04 -2.34 -0.44
CA LEU A 91 -11.86 -1.79 0.21
C LEU A 91 -11.57 -0.46 -0.48
N ALA A 92 -11.88 0.66 0.16
CA ALA A 92 -11.69 2.02 -0.38
C ALA A 92 -10.22 2.38 -0.72
N VAL A 93 -9.31 1.40 -0.71
CA VAL A 93 -7.90 1.46 -1.06
C VAL A 93 -7.70 2.17 -2.40
N GLU A 94 -8.38 1.75 -3.47
CA GLU A 94 -8.24 2.38 -4.79
C GLU A 94 -8.64 3.86 -4.77
N SER A 95 -9.76 4.18 -4.12
CA SER A 95 -10.24 5.55 -3.96
C SER A 95 -9.26 6.42 -3.15
N LEU A 96 -8.62 5.86 -2.13
CA LEU A 96 -7.63 6.55 -1.30
C LEU A 96 -6.31 6.78 -2.04
N LEU A 97 -5.91 5.85 -2.91
CA LEU A 97 -4.71 5.94 -3.75
C LEU A 97 -4.91 6.84 -4.98
N TRP A 98 -6.16 7.10 -5.36
CA TRP A 98 -6.51 7.86 -6.57
C TRP A 98 -5.79 9.21 -6.68
N SER A 99 -5.67 9.96 -5.57
CA SER A 99 -5.00 11.27 -5.55
C SER A 99 -3.49 11.19 -5.77
N SER A 100 -2.89 10.05 -5.42
CA SER A 100 -1.44 9.82 -5.50
C SER A 100 -1.03 9.17 -6.81
N ARG A 101 -1.99 8.79 -7.65
CA ARG A 101 -1.76 8.12 -8.93
C ARG A 101 -1.28 9.10 -10.00
N ASN A 102 -0.25 8.69 -10.74
CA ASN A 102 0.23 9.43 -11.90
C ASN A 102 -0.60 9.09 -13.14
N PHE A 103 -1.27 10.10 -13.69
CA PHE A 103 -2.05 9.97 -14.92
C PHE A 103 -1.27 10.40 -16.18
N ARG A 104 -0.08 10.99 -16.03
CA ARG A 104 0.67 11.59 -17.14
C ARG A 104 1.57 10.60 -17.90
N GLY A 105 1.58 9.32 -17.52
CA GLY A 105 2.43 8.30 -18.14
C GLY A 105 3.92 8.48 -17.83
N PRO A 106 4.80 7.66 -18.44
CA PRO A 106 6.24 7.85 -18.35
C PRO A 106 6.62 9.25 -18.85
N PRO A 107 7.63 9.91 -18.26
CA PRO A 107 8.14 11.17 -18.80
C PRO A 107 8.50 10.98 -20.28
N ASP A 108 8.01 11.85 -21.16
CA ASP A 108 8.40 11.82 -22.57
C ASP A 108 9.93 11.82 -22.68
N PRO A 109 10.51 10.98 -23.55
CA PRO A 109 11.95 10.99 -23.76
C PRO A 109 12.38 12.40 -24.14
N VAL A 110 13.33 12.96 -23.39
CA VAL A 110 13.94 14.24 -23.71
C VAL A 110 14.59 14.09 -25.08
N LEU A 111 13.95 14.59 -26.13
CA LEU A 111 14.54 14.65 -27.45
C LEU A 111 15.81 15.50 -27.31
N PRO A 112 16.99 15.00 -27.72
CA PRO A 112 18.20 15.81 -27.69
C PRO A 112 17.93 17.10 -28.47
N GLU A 113 18.19 18.25 -27.82
CA GLU A 113 18.06 19.54 -28.48
C GLU A 113 18.89 19.52 -29.77
N PRO A 114 18.34 20.00 -30.90
CA PRO A 114 19.10 20.11 -32.13
C PRO A 114 20.32 20.98 -31.85
N GLN A 115 21.51 20.38 -31.95
CA GLN A 115 22.75 21.13 -31.79
C GLN A 115 22.85 22.18 -32.91
N PRO A 116 23.24 23.43 -32.59
CA PRO A 116 23.33 24.52 -33.55
C PRO A 116 24.39 24.28 -34.62
#